data_AF-A0A952L6F8-F1
#
_entry.id   AF-A0A952L6F8-F1
#
_cell.length_a   1.000
_cell.length_b   1.000
_cell.length_c   1.000
_cell.angle_alpha   90.00
_cell.angle_beta   90.00
_cell.angle_gamma   90.00
#
_symmetry.space_group_name_H-M   'P 1'
#
loop_
_entity.id
_entity.type
_entity.pdbx_description
1 polymer ?
#
loop_
_entity_poly.entity_id
_entity_poly.type
_entity_poly.pdbx_seq_one_letter_code
_entity_poly.pdbx_strand_id
1 'polypeptide(L)'
;MTATASSAPLSPELEQPLLAVEAALNLLGDALARRDAAAIEQHAAELHQHLARAVQSFSEAARTGNVPAALRNRLVRAGGLLAAQRETLARGNASLDRALDV
;
A
#
# COMPACT_ATOMS: atom_id res chain seq x y z
N MET A 1 -21.86 -10.30 20.89
CA MET A 1 -20.81 -9.35 21.30
C MET A 1 -19.85 -9.13 20.12
N THR A 2 -20.12 -8.17 19.24
CA THR A 2 -19.14 -7.72 18.23
C THR A 2 -18.94 -6.23 18.39
N ALA A 3 -17.70 -5.86 18.73
CA ALA A 3 -17.32 -4.52 19.12
C ALA A 3 -17.56 -3.51 17.98
N THR A 4 -18.40 -2.52 18.25
CA THR A 4 -18.44 -1.26 17.52
C THR A 4 -17.10 -0.56 17.72
N ALA A 5 -16.21 -0.68 16.73
CA ALA A 5 -14.97 0.08 16.69
C ALA A 5 -15.32 1.56 16.77
N SER A 6 -14.91 2.21 17.86
CA SER A 6 -15.11 3.63 18.10
C SER A 6 -14.48 4.41 16.95
N SER A 7 -15.34 5.00 16.11
CA SER A 7 -14.98 5.90 15.03
C SER A 7 -14.61 7.25 15.67
N ALA A 8 -13.41 7.32 16.24
CA ALA A 8 -12.81 8.62 16.50
C ALA A 8 -12.63 9.33 15.14
N PRO A 9 -12.85 10.65 15.05
CA PRO A 9 -12.71 11.38 13.79
C PRO A 9 -11.31 11.13 13.24
N LEU A 10 -11.26 10.40 12.13
CA LEU A 10 -10.02 10.10 11.42
C LEU A 10 -9.49 11.44 10.95
N SER A 11 -8.26 11.77 11.34
CA SER A 11 -7.63 13.02 10.88
C SER A 11 -7.62 12.97 9.34
N PRO A 12 -8.30 13.90 8.65
CA PRO A 12 -8.47 13.82 7.19
C PRO A 12 -7.11 13.81 6.47
N GLU A 13 -6.09 14.43 7.07
CA GLU A 13 -4.70 14.41 6.62
C GLU A 13 -4.03 13.02 6.63
N LEU A 14 -4.49 12.11 7.50
CA LEU A 14 -4.02 10.73 7.56
C LEU A 14 -4.90 9.78 6.76
N GLU A 15 -6.18 10.13 6.58
CA GLU A 15 -7.14 9.34 5.83
C GLU A 15 -6.90 9.45 4.31
N GLN A 16 -6.63 10.64 3.79
CA GLN A 16 -6.32 10.86 2.37
C GLN A 16 -5.16 10.00 1.84
N PRO A 17 -3.96 9.98 2.48
CA PRO A 17 -2.88 9.15 1.99
C PRO A 17 -3.18 7.66 2.13
N LEU A 18 -3.97 7.25 3.13
CA LEU A 18 -4.37 5.85 3.28
C LEU A 18 -5.35 5.40 2.18
N LEU A 19 -6.33 6.24 1.84
CA LEU A 19 -7.25 6.01 0.73
C LEU A 19 -6.50 5.92 -0.61
N ALA A 20 -5.49 6.76 -0.82
CA ALA A 20 -4.65 6.70 -2.01
C ALA A 20 -3.87 5.37 -2.11
N VAL A 21 -3.31 4.89 -0.99
CA VAL A 21 -2.65 3.58 -0.92
C VAL A 21 -3.63 2.45 -1.24
N GLU A 22 -4.85 2.49 -0.71
CA GLU A 22 -5.87 1.48 -0.98
C GLU A 22 -6.36 1.49 -2.44
N ALA A 23 -6.54 2.67 -3.03
CA ALA A 23 -6.88 2.82 -4.43
C ALA A 23 -5.77 2.26 -5.33
N ALA A 24 -4.51 2.58 -5.04
CA ALA A 24 -3.37 2.08 -5.79
C ALA A 24 -3.19 0.55 -5.63
N LEU A 25 -3.49 -0.02 -4.46
CA LEU A 25 -3.53 -1.48 -4.27
C LEU A 25 -4.60 -2.16 -5.15
N ASN A 26 -5.79 -1.56 -5.27
CA ASN A 26 -6.84 -2.07 -6.15
C ASN A 26 -6.44 -1.99 -7.63
N LEU A 27 -5.85 -0.87 -8.06
CA LEU A 27 -5.37 -0.71 -9.44
C LEU A 27 -4.25 -1.72 -9.76
N LEU A 28 -3.32 -1.94 -8.82
CA LEU A 28 -2.27 -2.94 -8.97
C LEU A 28 -2.85 -4.36 -9.04
N GLY A 29 -3.90 -4.65 -8.27
CA GLY A 29 -4.64 -5.92 -8.34
C GLY A 29 -5.31 -6.15 -9.69
N ASP A 30 -5.93 -5.11 -10.27
CA ASP A 30 -6.54 -5.15 -11.60
C ASP A 30 -5.48 -5.35 -12.69
N ALA A 31 -4.34 -4.65 -12.60
CA ALA A 31 -3.22 -4.81 -13.52
C ALA A 31 -2.60 -6.23 -13.46
N LEU A 32 -2.49 -6.81 -12.26
CA LEU A 32 -2.10 -8.21 -12.05
C LEU A 32 -3.09 -9.18 -12.70
N ALA A 33 -4.40 -8.93 -12.57
CA ALA A 33 -5.43 -9.75 -13.19
C ALA A 33 -5.35 -9.71 -14.74
N ARG A 34 -5.00 -8.55 -15.30
CA ARG A 34 -4.79 -8.35 -16.75
C ARG A 34 -3.44 -8.87 -17.25
N ARG A 35 -2.53 -9.26 -16.35
CA ARG A 35 -1.14 -9.63 -16.65
C ARG A 35 -0.37 -8.53 -17.41
N ASP A 36 -0.68 -7.28 -17.13
CA ASP A 36 -0.04 -6.12 -17.76
C ASP A 36 1.23 -5.74 -16.99
N ALA A 37 2.37 -6.28 -17.42
CA ALA A 37 3.66 -6.08 -16.73
C ALA A 37 4.06 -4.60 -16.62
N ALA A 38 3.76 -3.78 -17.64
CA ALA A 38 4.10 -2.36 -17.63
C ALA A 38 3.23 -1.59 -16.63
N ALA A 39 1.92 -1.83 -16.63
CA ALA A 39 1.00 -1.21 -15.67
C ALA A 39 1.30 -1.66 -14.23
N ILE A 40 1.69 -2.92 -14.04
CA ILE A 40 2.08 -3.46 -12.75
C ILE A 40 3.29 -2.73 -12.17
N GLU A 41 4.37 -2.53 -12.94
CA GLU A 41 5.54 -1.78 -12.46
C GLU A 41 5.20 -0.32 -12.15
N GLN A 42 4.43 0.31 -13.04
CA GLN A 42 4.01 1.70 -12.85
C GLN A 42 3.18 1.88 -11.57
N HIS A 43 2.14 1.07 -11.40
CA HIS A 43 1.29 1.13 -10.21
C HIS A 43 2.04 0.70 -8.94
N ALA A 44 3.00 -0.21 -9.02
CA ALA A 44 3.85 -0.55 -7.88
C ALA A 44 4.76 0.62 -7.45
N ALA A 45 5.29 1.38 -8.41
CA ALA A 45 6.08 2.58 -8.14
C ALA A 45 5.22 3.71 -7.54
N GLU A 46 4.04 3.97 -8.11
CA GLU A 46 3.07 4.95 -7.59
C GLU A 46 2.63 4.60 -6.17
N LEU A 47 2.30 3.32 -5.94
CA LEU A 47 1.91 2.81 -4.63
C LEU A 47 3.02 3.00 -3.59
N HIS A 48 4.30 2.84 -3.98
CA HIS A 48 5.42 3.09 -3.09
C HIS A 48 5.52 4.57 -2.68
N GLN A 49 5.32 5.49 -3.63
CA GLN A 49 5.31 6.93 -3.34
C GLN A 49 4.16 7.29 -2.40
N HIS A 50 2.96 6.76 -2.63
CA HIS A 50 1.81 6.96 -1.75
C HIS A 50 2.05 6.39 -0.35
N LEU A 51 2.66 5.20 -0.25
CA LEU A 51 3.00 4.61 1.05
C LEU A 51 4.04 5.44 1.80
N ALA A 52 5.11 5.88 1.14
CA ALA A 52 6.13 6.72 1.77
C ALA A 52 5.53 8.01 2.32
N ARG A 53 4.60 8.62 1.56
CA ARG A 53 3.87 9.82 2.00
C ARG A 53 2.94 9.53 3.18
N ALA A 54 2.22 8.40 3.17
CA ALA A 54 1.42 7.97 4.31
C ALA A 54 2.30 7.79 5.55
N VAL A 55 3.37 6.99 5.47
CA VAL A 55 4.27 6.73 6.60
C VAL A 55 4.87 8.01 7.17
N GLN A 56 5.21 9.00 6.33
CA GLN A 56 5.66 10.31 6.79
C GLN A 56 4.58 11.06 7.57
N SER A 57 3.37 11.23 7.01
CA SER A 57 2.26 11.89 7.70
C SER A 57 1.89 11.19 9.02
N PHE A 58 1.95 9.85 9.04
CA PHE A 58 1.74 9.06 10.24
C PHE A 58 2.85 9.21 11.27
N SER A 59 4.10 9.34 10.83
CA SER A 59 5.24 9.57 11.73
C SER A 59 5.18 10.97 12.36
N GLU A 60 4.73 11.97 11.61
CA GLU A 60 4.47 13.33 12.12
C GLU A 60 3.31 13.33 13.13
N ALA A 61 2.22 12.63 12.82
CA ALA A 61 1.10 12.45 13.73
C ALA A 61 1.48 11.64 14.99
N ALA A 62 2.39 10.68 14.88
CA ALA A 62 2.89 9.89 16.01
C ALA A 62 3.69 10.77 16.97
N ARG A 63 4.48 11.69 16.41
CA ARG A 63 5.28 12.65 17.19
C ARG A 63 4.40 13.67 17.93
N THR A 64 3.25 14.02 17.37
CA THR A 64 2.22 14.85 18.03
C THR A 64 1.30 14.07 18.96
N GLY A 65 1.46 12.74 19.05
CA GLY A 65 0.73 11.88 19.98
C GLY A 65 -0.67 11.45 19.52
N ASN A 66 -1.06 11.75 18.29
CA ASN A 66 -2.45 11.64 17.84
C ASN A 66 -2.66 10.62 16.72
N VAL A 67 -2.08 9.41 16.85
CA VAL A 67 -2.30 8.33 15.87
C VAL A 67 -3.33 7.31 16.37
N PRO A 68 -4.53 7.26 15.77
CA PRO A 68 -5.55 6.27 16.09
C PRO A 68 -5.04 4.84 15.85
N ALA A 69 -5.32 3.94 16.79
CA ALA A 69 -4.93 2.53 16.67
C ALA A 69 -5.53 1.83 15.43
N ALA A 70 -6.74 2.23 15.00
CA ALA A 70 -7.40 1.73 13.80
C ALA A 70 -6.61 2.05 12.52
N LEU A 71 -6.06 3.26 12.41
CA LEU A 71 -5.25 3.64 11.26
C LEU A 71 -3.90 2.90 11.25
N ARG A 72 -3.25 2.71 12.41
CA ARG A 72 -2.04 1.88 12.48
C ARG A 72 -2.28 0.47 11.99
N ASN A 73 -3.42 -0.15 12.37
CA ASN A 73 -3.74 -1.50 11.95
C ASN A 73 -3.94 -1.60 10.42
N ARG A 74 -4.65 -0.63 9.82
CA ARG A 74 -4.79 -0.56 8.34
C ARG A 74 -3.44 -0.39 7.65
N LEU A 75 -2.57 0.48 8.16
CA LEU A 75 -1.22 0.68 7.61
C LEU A 75 -0.36 -0.58 7.66
N VAL A 76 -0.37 -1.30 8.79
CA VAL A 76 0.34 -2.58 8.93
C VAL A 76 -0.21 -3.62 7.95
N ARG A 77 -1.54 -3.68 7.77
CA ARG A 77 -2.18 -4.58 6.79
C ARG A 77 -1.77 -4.24 5.35
N ALA A 78 -1.85 -2.96 4.97
CA ALA A 78 -1.48 -2.49 3.64
C ALA A 78 0.02 -2.72 3.37
N GLY A 79 0.89 -2.45 4.34
CA GLY A 79 2.33 -2.72 4.25
C GLY A 79 2.66 -4.21 4.10
N GLY A 80 1.94 -5.08 4.82
CA GLY A 80 2.10 -6.54 4.69
C GLY A 80 1.70 -7.06 3.32
N LEU A 81 0.58 -6.59 2.76
CA LEU A 81 0.15 -6.93 1.41
C LEU A 81 1.16 -6.44 0.36
N LEU A 82 1.64 -5.21 0.50
CA LEU A 82 2.64 -4.63 -0.39
C LEU A 82 3.95 -5.44 -0.41
N ALA A 83 4.43 -5.85 0.76
CA ALA A 83 5.66 -6.63 0.88
C ALA A 83 5.53 -7.98 0.14
N ALA A 84 4.39 -8.66 0.31
CA ALA A 84 4.11 -9.91 -0.40
C ALA A 84 4.01 -9.71 -1.93
N GLN A 85 3.42 -8.59 -2.36
CA GLN A 85 3.27 -8.26 -3.78
C GLN A 85 4.62 -7.93 -4.41
N ARG A 86 5.46 -7.12 -3.75
CA ARG A 86 6.82 -6.78 -4.21
C ARG A 86 7.70 -8.01 -4.40
N GLU A 87 7.65 -8.94 -3.45
CA GLU A 87 8.37 -10.20 -3.53
C GLU A 87 7.91 -11.02 -4.75
N THR A 88 6.60 -11.04 -5.03
CA THR A 88 6.04 -11.72 -6.21
C THR A 88 6.49 -11.05 -7.51
N LEU A 89 6.51 -9.71 -7.54
CA LEU A 89 6.97 -8.93 -8.69
C LEU A 89 8.46 -9.09 -8.95
N ALA A 90 9.29 -9.00 -7.92
CA ALA A 90 10.74 -9.15 -8.05
C ALA A 90 11.10 -10.54 -8.60
N ARG A 91 10.41 -11.59 -8.14
CA ARG A 91 10.58 -12.94 -8.67
C ARG A 91 10.07 -13.07 -10.11
N GLY A 92 8.92 -12.47 -10.42
CA GLY A 92 8.33 -12.47 -11.76
C GLY A 92 9.22 -11.78 -12.80
N ASN A 93 9.71 -10.58 -12.47
CA ASN A 93 10.58 -9.81 -13.37
C ASN A 93 11.91 -10.52 -13.60
N ALA A 94 12.53 -11.06 -12.54
CA ALA A 94 13.76 -11.84 -12.66
C ALA A 94 13.59 -13.12 -13.50
N SER A 95 12.39 -13.73 -13.50
CA SER A 95 12.10 -14.90 -14.33
C SER A 95 11.90 -14.54 -15.81
N LEU A 96 11.32 -13.37 -16.10
CA LEU A 96 11.15 -12.84 -17.45
C LEU A 96 12.48 -12.41 -18.07
N ASP A 97 13.31 -11.70 -17.30
CA ASP A 97 14.65 -11.26 -17.71
C ASP A 97 15.51 -12.45 -18.17
N ARG A 98 15.53 -13.54 -17.38
CA ARG A 98 16.23 -14.78 -17.79
C ARG A 98 15.65 -15.48 -19.00
N ALA A 99 14.35 -15.33 -19.26
CA ALA A 99 13.72 -15.92 -20.45
C ALA A 99 14.00 -15.11 -21.73
N LEU A 100 14.47 -13.86 -21.59
CA LEU A 100 14.85 -12.99 -22.71
C LEU A 100 16.36 -13.05 -23.01
N ASP A 101 17.18 -13.50 -22.06
CA ASP A 101 18.63 -13.68 -22.22
C ASP A 101 19.01 -14.98 -22.97
N VAL A 102 18.03 -15.86 -23.27
CA VAL A 102 18.18 -17.13 -24.00
C VAL A 102 17.68 -17.04 -25.44
#